data_AF-A0A1Y6J0I0-F1
#
_entry.id   AF-A0A1Y6J0I0-F1
#
_cell.length_a   1.000
_cell.length_b   1.000
_cell.length_c   1.000
_cell.angle_alpha   90.00
_cell.angle_beta   90.00
_cell.angle_gamma   90.00
#
_symmetry.space_group_name_H-M   'P 1'
#
loop_
_entity.id
_entity.type
_entity.pdbx_description
1 polymer ?
#
loop_
_entity_poly.entity_id
_entity_poly.type
_entity_poly.pdbx_seq_one_letter_code
_entity_poly.pdbx_strand_id
1 'polypeptide(L)'
;MKTNPAKIIRIIILLVLIGSVAAFFFPKRLYIHYSNPDKPIQAWLYQYDETSDVKDVSQGTVMFVIKRPWLLTFFSPDILASVSWSYKNNRSVVDALDMIAEEGQPDLQNVCRLDLYLDDNAKLLRYEETDFLFLNFCW
;
A
#
# COMPACT_ATOMS: atom_id res chain seq x y z
N MET A 1 5.39 3.26 -48.79
CA MET A 1 6.27 3.89 -47.78
C MET A 1 7.02 2.77 -47.08
N LYS A 2 8.33 2.59 -47.31
CA LYS A 2 9.11 1.52 -46.64
C LYS A 2 9.45 1.98 -45.22
N THR A 3 8.81 1.37 -44.23
CA THR A 3 9.06 1.64 -42.81
C THR A 3 10.49 1.20 -42.47
N ASN A 4 11.32 2.12 -41.98
CA ASN A 4 12.69 1.81 -41.56
C ASN A 4 12.64 1.02 -40.24
N PRO A 5 13.13 -0.23 -40.19
CA PRO A 5 13.05 -1.07 -38.99
C PRO A 5 13.73 -0.43 -37.77
N ALA A 6 14.78 0.36 -37.96
CA ALA A 6 15.44 1.08 -36.87
C ALA A 6 14.54 2.14 -36.21
N LYS A 7 13.62 2.77 -36.97
CA LYS A 7 12.65 3.73 -36.41
C LYS A 7 11.59 3.01 -35.57
N ILE A 8 11.13 1.84 -36.01
CA ILE A 8 10.16 1.01 -35.27
C ILE A 8 10.75 0.57 -33.93
N ILE A 9 11.99 0.07 -33.93
CA ILE A 9 12.68 -0.36 -32.70
C ILE A 9 12.82 0.80 -31.70
N ARG A 10 13.21 1.99 -32.17
CA ARG A 10 13.31 3.18 -31.28
C ARG A 10 11.98 3.56 -30.65
N ILE A 11 10.88 3.48 -31.41
CA ILE A 11 9.54 3.75 -30.88
C ILE A 11 9.16 2.71 -29.83
N ILE A 12 9.43 1.43 -30.06
CA ILE A 12 9.15 0.36 -29.09
C ILE A 12 9.94 0.59 -27.79
N ILE A 13 11.24 0.90 -27.86
CA ILE A 13 12.06 1.18 -26.68
C ILE A 13 11.52 2.38 -25.91
N LEU A 14 11.15 3.45 -26.60
CA LEU A 14 10.56 4.63 -25.98
C LEU A 14 9.26 4.29 -25.24
N LEU A 15 8.39 3.48 -25.85
CA LEU A 15 7.14 3.02 -25.23
C LEU A 15 7.39 2.17 -23.99
N VAL A 16 8.40 1.29 -24.00
CA VAL A 16 8.79 0.49 -22.82
C VAL A 16 9.30 1.37 -21.69
N LEU A 17 10.14 2.38 -22.00
CA LEU A 17 10.65 3.33 -21.00
C LEU A 17 9.51 4.15 -20.38
N ILE A 18 8.62 4.70 -21.21
CA ILE A 18 7.46 5.46 -20.72
C ILE A 18 6.54 4.57 -19.88
N GLY A 19 6.29 3.33 -20.31
CA GLY A 19 5.49 2.37 -19.56
C GLY A 19 6.11 2.03 -18.20
N SER A 20 7.43 1.88 -18.13
CA SER A 20 8.16 1.63 -16.89
C SER A 20 8.10 2.82 -15.92
N VAL A 21 8.28 4.04 -16.44
CA VAL A 21 8.16 5.27 -15.65
C VAL A 21 6.75 5.42 -15.12
N ALA A 22 5.73 5.22 -15.96
CA ALA A 22 4.34 5.27 -15.53
C ALA A 22 4.04 4.23 -14.44
N ALA A 23 4.48 2.98 -14.62
CA ALA A 23 4.29 1.91 -13.63
C ALA A 23 5.00 2.21 -12.29
N PHE A 24 6.20 2.80 -12.33
CA PHE A 24 6.95 3.19 -11.14
C PHE A 24 6.23 4.29 -10.33
N PHE A 25 5.59 5.25 -10.99
CA PHE A 25 4.85 6.34 -10.35
C PHE A 25 3.44 5.94 -9.88
N PHE A 26 2.96 4.74 -10.20
CA PHE A 26 1.68 4.28 -9.67
C PHE A 26 1.83 3.84 -8.19
N PRO A 27 1.01 4.40 -7.27
CA PRO A 27 1.14 4.15 -5.86
C PRO A 27 0.64 2.76 -5.47
N LYS A 28 1.41 2.10 -4.61
CA LYS A 28 0.94 0.95 -3.81
C LYS A 28 -0.20 1.40 -2.89
N ARG A 29 -1.15 0.52 -2.59
CA ARG A 29 -2.38 0.90 -1.87
C ARG A 29 -2.67 -0.01 -0.69
N LEU A 30 -3.12 0.57 0.42
CA LEU A 30 -3.68 -0.16 1.54
C LEU A 30 -5.14 0.23 1.70
N TYR A 31 -6.03 -0.75 1.86
CA TYR A 31 -7.45 -0.54 2.07
C TYR A 31 -7.85 -1.09 3.43
N ILE A 32 -8.57 -0.30 4.22
CA ILE A 32 -9.19 -0.76 5.47
C ILE A 32 -10.69 -0.83 5.23
N HIS A 33 -11.24 -2.04 5.30
CA HIS A 33 -12.66 -2.32 5.20
C HIS A 33 -13.24 -2.39 6.61
N TYR A 34 -13.94 -1.33 7.00
CA TYR A 34 -14.61 -1.24 8.29
C TYR A 34 -15.90 -0.43 8.18
N SER A 35 -17.01 -1.05 8.53
CA SER A 35 -18.34 -0.47 8.36
C SER A 35 -19.12 -0.48 9.67
N ASN A 36 -18.68 0.34 10.63
CA ASN A 36 -19.39 0.57 11.88
C ASN A 36 -19.45 2.06 12.22
N PRO A 37 -20.54 2.76 11.90
CA PRO A 37 -20.67 4.19 12.15
C PRO A 37 -20.75 4.54 13.64
N ASP A 38 -21.17 3.60 14.49
CA ASP A 38 -21.33 3.82 15.94
C ASP A 38 -19.98 3.79 16.67
N LYS A 39 -18.98 3.14 16.10
CA LYS A 39 -17.64 3.00 16.68
C LYS A 39 -16.55 3.41 15.68
N PRO A 40 -16.48 4.67 15.25
CA PRO A 40 -15.49 5.11 14.28
C PRO A 40 -14.07 4.86 14.82
N ILE A 41 -13.18 4.42 13.93
CA ILE A 41 -11.76 4.26 14.23
C ILE A 41 -10.92 5.34 13.56
N GLN A 42 -9.76 5.59 14.12
CA GLN A 42 -8.67 6.33 13.51
C GLN A 42 -7.55 5.33 13.23
N ALA A 43 -7.10 5.28 11.97
CA ALA A 43 -6.04 4.38 11.53
C ALA A 43 -4.79 5.18 11.16
N TRP A 44 -3.63 4.68 11.57
CA TRP A 44 -2.31 5.21 11.30
C TRP A 44 -1.54 4.22 10.42
N LEU A 45 -1.08 4.67 9.25
CA LEU A 45 -0.14 3.93 8.42
C LEU A 45 1.26 4.52 8.64
N TYR A 46 2.13 3.77 9.32
CA TYR A 46 3.54 4.09 9.50
C TYR A 46 4.35 3.54 8.33
N GLN A 47 5.19 4.41 7.77
CA GLN A 47 5.94 4.15 6.54
C GLN A 47 7.44 4.26 6.75
N TYR A 48 8.19 3.70 5.80
CA TYR A 48 9.64 3.53 5.80
C TYR A 48 10.48 4.79 6.12
N ASP A 49 9.94 5.98 5.90
CA ASP A 49 10.56 7.29 6.11
C ASP A 49 10.13 7.95 7.43
N GLU A 50 9.63 7.15 8.39
CA GLU A 50 9.05 7.58 9.66
C GLU A 50 7.81 8.48 9.52
N THR A 51 7.25 8.59 8.31
CA THR A 51 6.01 9.33 8.11
C THR A 51 4.81 8.47 8.49
N SER A 52 3.79 9.14 9.03
CA SER A 52 2.49 8.53 9.27
C SER A 52 1.40 9.23 8.47
N ASP A 53 0.54 8.45 7.83
CA ASP A 53 -0.74 8.92 7.28
C ASP A 53 -1.84 8.51 8.25
N VAL A 54 -2.79 9.41 8.50
CA VAL A 54 -3.86 9.21 9.49
C VAL A 54 -5.20 9.44 8.84
N LYS A 55 -6.10 8.45 8.93
CA LYS A 55 -7.46 8.56 8.39
C LYS A 55 -8.49 8.05 9.36
N ASP A 56 -9.61 8.75 9.39
CA ASP A 56 -10.81 8.30 10.09
C ASP A 56 -11.55 7.27 9.22
N VAL A 57 -11.92 6.14 9.81
CA VAL A 57 -12.67 5.06 9.16
C VAL A 57 -13.94 4.81 9.98
N SER A 58 -15.09 5.03 9.38
CA SER A 58 -16.38 4.87 10.06
C SER A 58 -17.43 4.16 9.20
N GLN A 59 -17.41 4.38 7.87
CA GLN A 59 -18.34 3.78 6.95
C GLN A 59 -17.64 3.38 5.65
N GLY A 60 -17.40 2.07 5.49
CA GLY A 60 -16.98 1.45 4.24
C GLY A 60 -15.47 1.24 4.15
N THR A 61 -14.90 1.58 3.00
CA THR A 61 -13.50 1.31 2.69
C THR A 61 -12.71 2.61 2.64
N VAL A 62 -11.64 2.71 3.42
CA VAL A 62 -10.69 3.82 3.36
C VAL A 62 -9.39 3.35 2.73
N MET A 63 -8.84 4.18 1.84
CA MET A 63 -7.62 3.90 1.12
C MET A 63 -6.47 4.76 1.65
N PHE A 64 -5.33 4.12 1.90
CA PHE A 64 -4.03 4.72 2.17
C PHE A 64 -3.09 4.50 0.99
N VAL A 65 -2.21 5.47 0.76
CA VAL A 65 -1.14 5.36 -0.23
C VAL A 65 0.11 4.87 0.48
N ILE A 66 0.62 3.72 0.05
CA ILE A 66 1.91 3.20 0.50
C ILE A 66 2.98 3.83 -0.39
N LYS A 67 3.90 4.57 0.22
CA LYS A 67 5.09 5.11 -0.43
C LYS A 67 6.01 3.97 -0.84
N ARG A 68 6.56 4.06 -2.05
CA ARG A 68 7.67 3.18 -2.44
C ARG A 68 8.94 3.64 -1.71
N PRO A 69 9.74 2.71 -1.15
CA PRO A 69 11.02 3.05 -0.56
C PRO A 69 11.93 3.70 -1.61
N TRP A 70 12.63 4.77 -1.23
CA TRP A 70 13.69 5.33 -2.07
C TRP A 70 14.91 4.41 -2.05
N LEU A 71 15.85 4.59 -3.00
CA LEU A 71 17.12 3.83 -3.03
C LEU A 71 17.87 3.83 -1.70
N LEU A 72 17.76 4.90 -0.90
CA LEU A 72 18.37 5.00 0.42
C LEU A 72 17.65 4.16 1.49
N THR A 73 16.34 3.95 1.34
CA THR A 73 15.50 3.20 2.28
C THR A 73 15.60 1.69 2.07
N PHE A 74 15.98 1.24 0.87
CA PHE A 74 16.27 -0.17 0.55
C PHE A 74 17.39 -0.79 1.40
N PHE A 75 18.31 0.03 1.91
CA PHE A 75 19.44 -0.42 2.72
C PHE A 75 19.25 -0.14 4.22
N SER A 76 18.09 0.38 4.63
CA SER A 76 17.81 0.61 6.04
C SER A 76 17.34 -0.69 6.70
N PRO A 77 18.03 -1.18 7.74
CA PRO A 77 17.57 -2.35 8.51
C PRO A 77 16.34 -2.04 9.36
N ASP A 78 16.05 -0.75 9.61
CA ASP A 78 14.96 -0.29 10.48
C ASP A 78 13.82 0.28 9.65
N ILE A 79 13.08 -0.61 9.00
CA ILE A 79 11.90 -0.23 8.22
C ILE A 79 10.68 -0.24 9.14
N LEU A 80 10.22 0.96 9.52
CA LEU A 80 8.90 1.13 10.12
C LEU A 80 7.83 0.91 9.04
N ALA A 81 7.27 -0.29 9.00
CA ALA A 81 6.15 -0.64 8.13
C ALA A 81 5.07 -1.30 8.99
N SER A 82 4.12 -0.51 9.46
CA SER A 82 3.02 -1.03 10.27
C SER A 82 1.78 -0.18 10.13
N VAL A 83 0.64 -0.78 10.41
CA VAL A 83 -0.65 -0.09 10.43
C VAL A 83 -1.33 -0.42 11.75
N SER A 84 -1.77 0.61 12.46
CA SER A 84 -2.48 0.46 13.73
C SER A 84 -3.73 1.30 13.72
N TRP A 85 -4.68 0.97 14.59
CA TRP A 85 -5.91 1.75 14.72
C TRP A 85 -6.45 1.73 16.13
N SER A 86 -7.19 2.78 16.47
CA SER A 86 -7.90 2.91 17.74
C SER A 86 -9.29 3.48 17.49
N TYR A 87 -10.20 3.33 18.46
CA TYR A 87 -11.45 4.08 18.40
C TYR A 87 -11.16 5.58 18.52
N LYS A 88 -11.89 6.42 17.77
CA LYS A 88 -11.66 7.87 17.67
C LYS A 88 -11.60 8.62 19.01
N ASN A 89 -12.27 8.10 20.03
CA ASN A 89 -12.32 8.68 21.38
C ASN A 89 -11.43 7.94 22.40
N ASN A 90 -10.61 6.99 21.95
CA ASN A 90 -9.76 6.18 22.79
C ASN A 90 -8.29 6.26 22.34
N ARG A 91 -7.39 6.44 23.31
CA ARG A 91 -5.95 6.51 23.06
C ARG A 91 -5.29 5.14 22.97
N SER A 92 -5.93 4.09 23.48
CA SER A 92 -5.36 2.74 23.38
C SER A 92 -5.57 2.18 21.98
N VAL A 93 -4.47 1.73 21.36
CA VAL A 93 -4.50 0.94 20.12
C VAL A 93 -5.41 -0.27 20.35
N VAL A 94 -6.38 -0.45 19.46
CA VAL A 94 -7.29 -1.59 19.49
C VAL A 94 -6.59 -2.81 18.93
N ASP A 95 -5.91 -2.64 17.80
CA ASP A 95 -5.17 -3.68 17.12
C ASP A 95 -4.16 -3.06 16.14
N ALA A 96 -3.21 -3.86 15.67
CA ALA A 96 -2.17 -3.45 14.74
C ALA A 96 -1.69 -4.62 13.88
N LEU A 97 -1.10 -4.30 12.73
CA LEU A 97 -0.45 -5.24 11.84
C LEU A 97 0.93 -4.70 11.45
N ASP A 98 1.95 -5.47 11.83
CA ASP A 98 3.30 -5.27 11.34
C ASP A 98 3.42 -5.84 9.93
N MET A 99 4.14 -5.12 9.07
CA MET A 99 4.25 -5.40 7.64
C MET A 99 5.72 -5.48 7.21
N ILE A 100 6.54 -6.07 8.08
CA ILE A 100 7.97 -6.31 7.91
C ILE A 100 8.09 -7.79 7.53
N ALA A 101 8.94 -8.13 6.56
CA ALA A 101 9.04 -9.44 5.90
C ALA A 101 9.44 -10.63 6.82
N GLU A 102 8.61 -10.92 7.83
CA GLU A 102 8.71 -12.04 8.75
C GLU A 102 7.69 -13.13 8.38
N GLU A 103 7.97 -14.38 8.76
CA GLU A 103 7.13 -15.52 8.42
C GLU A 103 5.70 -15.34 8.97
N GLY A 104 4.71 -15.20 8.08
CA GLY A 104 3.30 -15.01 8.43
C GLY A 104 2.81 -13.56 8.45
N GLN A 105 3.67 -12.59 8.13
CA GLN A 105 3.31 -11.17 8.02
C GLN A 105 3.39 -10.69 6.56
N PRO A 106 2.54 -9.72 6.16
CA PRO A 106 2.65 -9.10 4.84
C PRO A 106 3.96 -8.33 4.72
N ASP A 107 4.59 -8.35 3.56
CA ASP A 107 5.75 -7.50 3.30
C ASP A 107 5.33 -6.27 2.51
N LEU A 108 5.34 -5.10 3.17
CA LEU A 108 4.98 -3.84 2.54
C LEU A 108 5.85 -3.52 1.29
N GLN A 109 7.08 -4.05 1.24
CA GLN A 109 8.02 -3.83 0.13
C GLN A 109 7.62 -4.57 -1.14
N ASN A 110 6.96 -5.71 -1.00
CA ASN A 110 6.58 -6.58 -2.10
C ASN A 110 5.10 -6.44 -2.46
N VAL A 111 4.26 -6.09 -1.49
CA VAL A 111 2.82 -5.95 -1.73
C VAL A 111 2.51 -4.75 -2.61
N CYS A 112 1.62 -4.95 -3.57
CA CYS A 112 1.13 -3.92 -4.45
C CYS A 112 -0.19 -3.31 -3.97
N ARG A 113 -1.05 -4.17 -3.41
CA ARG A 113 -2.27 -3.80 -2.72
C ARG A 113 -2.46 -4.69 -1.49
N LEU A 114 -2.73 -4.09 -0.35
CA LEU A 114 -3.10 -4.77 0.90
C LEU A 114 -4.52 -4.39 1.31
N ASP A 115 -5.38 -5.37 1.55
CA ASP A 115 -6.74 -5.15 2.04
C ASP A 115 -6.89 -5.74 3.44
N LEU A 116 -7.26 -4.91 4.41
CA LEU A 116 -7.52 -5.29 5.79
C LEU A 116 -9.02 -5.33 6.05
N TYR A 117 -9.50 -6.45 6.57
CA TYR A 117 -10.91 -6.63 6.92
C TYR A 117 -11.05 -6.67 8.43
N LEU A 118 -11.80 -5.72 8.99
CA LEU A 118 -12.01 -5.59 10.43
C LEU A 118 -13.42 -6.06 10.80
N ASP A 119 -13.55 -6.67 11.98
CA ASP A 119 -14.87 -6.99 12.57
C ASP A 119 -15.55 -5.75 13.17
N ASP A 120 -16.76 -5.92 13.70
CA ASP A 120 -17.53 -4.84 14.34
C ASP A 120 -16.86 -4.24 15.59
N ASN A 121 -15.87 -4.94 16.16
CA ASN A 121 -15.06 -4.49 17.30
C ASN A 121 -13.69 -3.95 16.85
N ALA A 122 -13.51 -3.69 15.56
CA ALA A 122 -12.25 -3.25 14.97
C ALA A 122 -11.09 -4.20 15.28
N LYS A 123 -11.33 -5.51 15.32
CA LYS A 123 -10.28 -6.54 15.35
C LYS A 123 -9.99 -7.02 13.95
N LEU A 124 -8.72 -7.30 13.67
CA LEU A 124 -8.32 -7.84 12.36
C LEU A 124 -8.91 -9.24 12.18
N LEU A 125 -9.80 -9.41 11.21
CA LEU A 125 -10.34 -10.72 10.84
C LEU A 125 -9.40 -11.46 9.90
N ARG A 126 -8.93 -10.75 8.87
CA ARG A 126 -8.06 -11.27 7.81
C ARG A 126 -7.46 -10.12 7.01
N TYR A 127 -6.39 -10.41 6.28
CA TYR A 127 -5.85 -9.55 5.25
C TYR A 127 -5.79 -10.28 3.90
N GLU A 128 -5.79 -9.53 2.80
CA GLU A 128 -5.56 -10.04 1.45
C GLU A 128 -4.44 -9.23 0.79
N GLU A 129 -3.51 -9.93 0.15
CA GLU A 129 -2.37 -9.35 -0.56
C GLU A 129 -2.55 -9.50 -2.08
N THR A 130 -2.10 -8.50 -2.82
CA THR A 130 -1.93 -8.58 -4.27
C THR A 130 -0.56 -8.03 -4.61
N ASP A 131 0.32 -8.87 -5.16
CA ASP A 131 1.74 -8.53 -5.43
C ASP A 131 1.98 -7.96 -6.84
N PHE A 132 0.95 -7.95 -7.68
CA PHE A 132 1.08 -7.56 -9.08
C PHE A 132 -0.23 -7.04 -9.66
N LEU A 133 -0.17 -5.92 -10.38
CA LEU A 133 -1.29 -5.27 -11.05
C LEU A 133 -0.80 -4.59 -12.34
N PHE A 134 -1.37 -4.93 -13.50
CA PHE A 134 -1.29 -4.12 -14.74
C PHE A 134 -2.75 -3.72 -15.12
N LEU A 135 -3.08 -2.48 -15.47
CA LEU A 135 -4.41 -1.81 -15.67
C LEU A 135 -5.21 -1.43 -14.41
N ASN A 136 -4.62 -1.63 -13.23
CA ASN A 136 -4.83 -0.87 -11.98
C ASN A 136 -3.49 -0.80 -11.24
N PHE A 137 -2.48 -0.35 -11.97
CA PHE A 137 -1.20 -1.02 -11.99
C PHE A 137 -0.37 -0.84 -10.72
N CYS A 138 0.21 -1.93 -10.26
CA CYS A 138 1.37 -1.95 -9.41
C CYS A 138 2.23 -3.14 -9.85
N TRP A 139 3.41 -2.88 -10.35
CA TRP A 139 4.44 -3.88 -10.60
C TRP A 139 5.61 -3.65 -9.65
#